data_AF-A0A960T838-F1
#
_entry.id   AF-A0A960T838-F1
#
_cell.length_a   1.000
_cell.length_b   1.000
_cell.length_c   1.000
_cell.angle_alpha   90.00
_cell.angle_beta   90.00
_cell.angle_gamma   90.00
#
_symmetry.space_group_name_H-M   'P 1'
#
loop_
_entity.id
_entity.type
_entity.pdbx_description
1 polymer ?
#
loop_
_entity_poly.entity_id
_entity_poly.type
_entity_poly.pdbx_seq_one_letter_code
_entity_poly.pdbx_strand_id
1 'polypeptide(L)'
;IDTINACRREGMETAAALIYASKRRLRPILLTSLTTIAGMSPILFETSFQAQFLIPMVTSIVFGVGAATALILVLIPVSFAILYDIIHIFETRKAAP
;
A
#
# COMPACT_ATOMS: atom_id res chain seq x y z
N ILE A 1 11.36 -0.35 6.91
CA ILE A 1 12.55 -1.11 7.33
C ILE A 1 12.87 -0.76 8.78
N ASP A 2 12.76 0.50 9.17
CA ASP A 2 12.96 0.95 10.57
C ASP A 2 12.04 0.27 11.59
N THR A 3 10.76 0.06 11.27
CA THR A 3 9.81 -0.62 12.18
C THR A 3 10.18 -2.09 12.43
N ILE A 4 10.75 -2.78 11.43
CA ILE A 4 11.12 -4.20 11.56
C ILE A 4 12.38 -4.32 12.44
N ASN A 5 13.35 -3.42 12.25
CA ASN A 5 14.55 -3.36 13.10
C ASN A 5 14.23 -2.94 14.54
N ALA A 6 13.24 -2.06 14.74
CA ALA A 6 12.75 -1.66 16.06
C ALA A 6 12.08 -2.83 16.79
N CYS A 7 11.17 -3.56 16.15
CA CYS A 7 10.51 -4.72 16.77
C CYS A 7 11.49 -5.86 17.10
N ARG A 8 12.54 -6.05 16.30
CA ARG A 8 13.59 -7.04 16.58
C ARG A 8 14.44 -6.67 17.81
N ARG A 9 14.60 -5.37 18.10
CA ARG A 9 15.23 -4.87 19.34
C ARG A 9 14.32 -4.96 20.56
N GLU A 10 13.01 -4.93 20.36
CA GLU A 10 12.00 -4.97 21.44
C GLU A 10 11.50 -6.40 21.77
N GLY A 11 12.01 -7.43 21.09
CA GLY A 11 11.60 -8.82 21.33
C GLY A 11 10.17 -9.14 20.89
N MET A 12 9.54 -8.29 20.08
CA MET A 12 8.20 -8.53 19.55
C MET A 12 8.24 -9.67 18.53
N GLU A 13 7.23 -10.53 18.58
CA GLU A 13 6.98 -11.56 17.58
C GLU A 13 6.91 -10.90 16.20
N THR A 14 7.75 -11.36 15.27
CA THR A 14 7.96 -10.73 13.96
C THR A 14 6.67 -10.61 13.15
N ALA A 15 5.70 -11.51 13.39
CA ALA A 15 4.35 -11.45 12.82
C ALA A 15 3.58 -10.19 13.27
N ALA A 16 3.62 -9.84 14.56
CA ALA A 16 2.96 -8.65 15.10
C ALA A 16 3.58 -7.35 14.54
N ALA A 17 4.91 -7.32 14.40
CA ALA A 17 5.65 -6.23 13.78
C ALA A 17 5.23 -6.00 12.31
N LEU A 18 5.04 -7.10 11.58
CA LEU A 18 4.59 -7.09 10.18
C LEU A 18 3.19 -6.50 10.03
N ILE A 19 2.25 -6.93 10.88
CA ILE A 19 0.87 -6.43 10.89
C ILE A 19 0.87 -4.93 11.21
N TYR A 20 1.67 -4.50 12.18
CA TYR A 20 1.78 -3.09 12.56
C TYR A 20 2.38 -2.24 11.42
N ALA A 21 3.44 -2.72 10.77
CA ALA A 21 4.06 -2.06 9.62
C ALA A 21 3.09 -1.96 8.43
N SER A 22 2.32 -3.03 8.18
CA SER A 22 1.30 -3.07 7.12
C SER A 22 0.20 -2.05 7.39
N LYS A 23 -0.37 -2.02 8.60
CA LYS A 23 -1.39 -1.03 9.01
C LYS A 23 -0.92 0.42 8.87
N ARG A 24 0.35 0.72 9.21
CA ARG A 24 0.91 2.08 9.04
C ARG A 24 0.99 2.52 7.58
N ARG A 25 1.12 1.59 6.63
CA ARG A 25 1.20 1.91 5.19
C ARG A 25 -0.18 1.97 4.52
N LEU A 26 -1.10 1.12 4.94
CA LEU A 26 -2.47 1.09 4.40
C LEU A 26 -3.19 2.44 4.57
N ARG A 27 -3.04 3.10 5.73
CA ARG A 27 -3.67 4.40 6.03
C ARG A 27 -3.30 5.51 5.03
N PRO A 28 -2.01 5.85 4.83
CA PRO A 28 -1.63 6.89 3.87
C PRO A 28 -1.96 6.50 2.43
N ILE A 29 -1.87 5.22 2.04
CA ILE A 29 -2.25 4.79 0.69
C ILE A 29 -3.73 5.09 0.42
N LEU A 30 -4.63 4.67 1.33
CA LEU A 30 -6.05 4.96 1.22
C LEU A 30 -6.34 6.47 1.18
N LEU A 31 -5.65 7.26 2.00
CA LEU A 31 -5.81 8.71 2.06
C LEU A 31 -5.37 9.39 0.76
N THR A 32 -4.27 8.94 0.16
CA THR A 32 -3.80 9.44 -1.14
C THR A 32 -4.80 9.13 -2.23
N SER A 33 -5.27 7.87 -2.32
CA SER A 33 -6.28 7.47 -3.31
C SER A 33 -7.55 8.29 -3.18
N LEU A 34 -8.04 8.45 -1.96
CA LEU A 34 -9.24 9.24 -1.67
C LEU A 34 -9.05 10.71 -2.06
N THR A 35 -7.88 11.28 -1.75
CA THR A 35 -7.53 12.67 -2.11
C THR A 35 -7.43 12.86 -3.62
N THR A 36 -6.87 11.90 -4.36
CA THR A 36 -6.82 11.95 -5.83
C THR A 36 -8.22 11.96 -6.42
N ILE A 37 -9.09 11.06 -5.94
CA ILE A 37 -10.48 10.98 -6.42
C ILE A 37 -11.24 12.26 -6.06
N ALA A 38 -11.10 12.74 -4.82
CA ALA A 38 -11.76 13.96 -4.36
C ALA A 38 -11.28 15.21 -5.12
N GLY A 39 -9.98 15.33 -5.39
CA GLY A 39 -9.41 16.46 -6.14
C GLY A 39 -9.77 16.47 -7.62
N MET A 40 -10.03 15.29 -8.19
CA MET A 40 -10.48 15.16 -9.58
C MET A 40 -12.00 15.24 -9.74
N SER A 41 -12.76 14.98 -8.68
CA SER A 41 -14.23 15.09 -8.65
C SER A 41 -14.79 16.43 -9.16
N PRO A 42 -14.25 17.62 -8.79
CA PRO A 42 -14.78 18.90 -9.30
C PRO A 42 -14.64 19.06 -10.83
N ILE A 43 -13.65 18.41 -11.45
CA ILE A 43 -13.43 18.45 -12.90
C ILE A 43 -14.59 17.76 -13.65
N LEU A 44 -15.23 16.77 -13.02
CA LEU A 44 -16.40 16.09 -13.58
C LEU A 44 -17.67 16.96 -13.57
N PHE A 45 -17.70 18.04 -12.78
CA PHE A 45 -18.82 18.98 -12.70
C PHE A 45 -18.62 20.24 -13.56
N GLU A 46 -17.46 20.39 -14.19
CA GLU A 46 -17.14 21.50 -15.10
C GLU A 46 -17.73 21.22 -16.49
N THR A 47 -18.62 22.10 -16.97
CA THR A 47 -19.33 21.94 -18.25
C THR A 47 -18.64 22.64 -19.42
N SER A 48 -17.44 23.20 -19.21
CA SER A 48 -16.68 23.87 -20.28
C SER A 48 -16.31 22.91 -21.42
N PHE A 49 -16.29 23.43 -22.66
CA PHE A 49 -15.93 22.65 -23.87
C PHE A 49 -14.51 22.06 -23.79
N GLN A 50 -13.61 22.71 -23.03
CA GLN A 50 -12.27 22.20 -22.74
C GLN A 50 -12.28 21.06 -21.70
N ALA A 51 -13.25 21.06 -20.78
CA ALA A 51 -13.41 20.02 -19.76
C ALA A 51 -13.93 18.70 -20.34
N GLN A 52 -14.67 18.73 -21.45
CA GLN A 52 -15.20 17.52 -22.10
C GLN A 52 -14.11 16.54 -22.59
N PHE A 53 -12.93 17.03 -22.97
CA PHE A 53 -11.78 16.18 -23.30
C PHE A 53 -11.05 15.65 -22.04
N LEU A 54 -11.15 16.35 -20.91
CA LEU A 54 -10.53 15.95 -19.65
C LEU A 54 -11.35 14.86 -18.93
N ILE A 55 -12.67 14.86 -19.07
CA ILE A 55 -13.55 13.84 -18.44
C ILE A 55 -13.10 12.40 -18.75
N PRO A 56 -12.91 11.95 -20.01
CA PRO A 56 -12.49 10.58 -20.29
C PRO A 56 -11.07 10.25 -19.80
N MET A 57 -10.18 11.24 -19.79
CA MET A 57 -8.83 11.10 -19.24
C MET A 57 -8.87 10.88 -17.72
N VAL A 58 -9.56 11.76 -17.00
CA VAL A 58 -9.69 11.73 -15.53
C VAL A 58 -10.37 10.44 -15.08
N THR A 59 -11.42 10.01 -15.80
CA THR A 59 -12.14 8.77 -15.49
C THR A 59 -11.21 7.56 -15.57
N SER A 60 -10.34 7.50 -16.59
CA SER A 60 -9.34 6.44 -16.75
C SER A 60 -8.32 6.44 -15.61
N ILE A 61 -7.86 7.62 -15.17
CA ILE A 61 -6.91 7.76 -14.07
C ILE A 61 -7.54 7.32 -12.75
N VAL A 62 -8.74 7.80 -12.43
CA VAL A 62 -9.46 7.44 -11.19
C VAL A 62 -9.65 5.93 -11.11
N PHE A 63 -10.06 5.30 -12.22
CA PHE A 63 -10.23 3.85 -12.27
C PHE A 63 -8.89 3.10 -12.10
N GLY A 64 -7.84 3.57 -12.78
CA GLY A 64 -6.49 3.00 -12.67
C GLY A 64 -5.91 3.11 -11.26
N VAL A 65 -6.06 4.28 -10.61
CA VAL A 65 -5.63 4.52 -9.24
C VAL A 65 -6.44 3.66 -8.26
N GLY A 66 -7.75 3.52 -8.45
CA GLY A 66 -8.60 2.64 -7.64
C GLY A 66 -8.15 1.17 -7.73
N ALA A 67 -7.98 0.66 -8.95
CA ALA A 67 -7.53 -0.71 -9.19
C ALA A 67 -6.11 -0.96 -8.64
N ALA A 68 -5.18 -0.04 -8.89
CA ALA A 68 -3.82 -0.12 -8.35
C ALA A 68 -3.80 -0.07 -6.82
N THR A 69 -4.65 0.77 -6.21
CA THR A 69 -4.81 0.84 -4.75
C THR A 69 -5.25 -0.52 -4.22
N ALA A 70 -6.33 -1.09 -4.76
CA ALA A 70 -6.82 -2.40 -4.34
C ALA A 70 -5.75 -3.49 -4.46
N LEU A 71 -5.01 -3.50 -5.58
CA LEU A 71 -3.89 -4.41 -5.78
C LEU A 71 -2.82 -4.22 -4.71
N ILE A 72 -2.41 -2.99 -4.43
CA ILE A 72 -1.37 -2.66 -3.46
C ILE A 72 -1.78 -3.02 -2.03
N LEU A 73 -3.06 -2.82 -1.65
CA LEU A 73 -3.57 -3.20 -0.33
C LEU A 73 -3.36 -4.70 -0.04
N VAL A 74 -3.41 -5.55 -1.07
CA VAL A 74 -3.16 -7.00 -0.97
C VAL A 74 -1.67 -7.31 -1.18
N LEU A 75 -1.03 -6.68 -2.15
CA LEU A 75 0.36 -6.96 -2.52
C LEU A 75 1.33 -6.63 -1.38
N ILE A 76 1.13 -5.54 -0.65
CA ILE A 76 2.00 -5.14 0.46
C ILE A 76 2.05 -6.20 1.57
N PRO A 77 0.93 -6.62 2.19
CA PRO A 77 0.96 -7.61 3.26
C PRO A 77 1.51 -8.96 2.79
N VAL A 78 1.18 -9.39 1.56
CA VAL A 78 1.71 -10.63 0.98
C VAL A 78 3.23 -10.55 0.79
N SER A 79 3.73 -9.45 0.23
CA SER A 79 5.17 -9.23 0.02
C SER A 79 5.93 -9.23 1.35
N PHE A 80 5.34 -8.64 2.39
CA PHE A 80 5.91 -8.68 3.73
C PHE A 80 5.90 -10.09 4.33
N ALA A 81 4.79 -10.84 4.20
CA ALA A 81 4.70 -12.21 4.69
C ALA A 81 5.73 -13.13 4.03
N ILE A 82 5.92 -13.02 2.71
CA ILE A 82 6.96 -13.77 1.99
C ILE A 82 8.36 -13.41 2.51
N LEU A 83 8.64 -12.12 2.71
CA LEU A 83 9.93 -11.69 3.27
C LEU A 83 10.15 -12.26 4.68
N TYR A 84 9.09 -12.33 5.50
CA TYR A 84 9.16 -12.94 6.83
C TYR A 84 9.51 -14.43 6.75
N ASP A 85 8.81 -15.20 5.91
CA ASP A 85 9.08 -16.62 5.73
C ASP A 85 10.51 -16.89 5.24
N ILE A 86 11.00 -16.09 4.27
CA ILE A 86 12.38 -16.22 3.75
C ILE A 86 13.41 -15.97 4.86
N ILE A 87 13.23 -14.93 5.67
CA ILE A 87 14.16 -14.60 6.77
C ILE A 87 14.12 -15.71 7.82
N HIS A 88 12.93 -16.19 8.20
CA HIS A 88 12.79 -17.25 9.19
C HIS A 88 13.46 -18.54 8.72
N ILE A 89 13.30 -18.94 7.45
CA ILE A 89 13.96 -20.12 6.87
C ILE A 89 15.49 -20.00 6.90
N PHE A 90 16.02 -18.80 6.64
CA PHE A 90 17.47 -18.55 6.69
C PHE A 90 18.02 -18.62 8.13
N GLU A 91 17.26 -18.15 9.12
CA GLU A 91 17.64 -18.25 10.54
C GLU A 91 17.63 -19.69 11.04
N THR A 92 16.59 -20.48 10.75
CA THR A 92 16.55 -21.91 11.13
C THR A 92 17.63 -22.73 10.43
N ARG A 93 18.06 -22.36 9.22
CA ARG A 93 19.19 -23.01 8.55
C ARG A 93 20.55 -22.65 9.14
N LYS A 94 20.73 -21.47 9.72
CA LYS A 94 21.99 -21.04 10.35
C LYS A 94 22.18 -21.62 11.76
N ALA A 95 21.09 -22.08 12.39
CA ALA A 95 21.09 -22.73 13.70
C ALA A 95 21.23 -24.27 13.63
N ALA A 96 21.32 -24.86 12.44
CA ALA A 96 21.64 -26.28 12.28
C ALA A 96 23.17 -26.49 12.41
N PRO A 97 23.63 -27.42 13.28
CA PRO A 97 25.04 -27.68 13.53
C PRO A 97 25.79 -28.27 12.33
#